data_AF-A0A955U2E6-F1
#
_entry.id   AF-A0A955U2E6-F1
#
_cell.length_a   1.000
_cell.length_b   1.000
_cell.length_c   1.000
_cell.angle_alpha   90.00
_cell.angle_beta   90.00
_cell.angle_gamma   90.00
#
_symmetry.space_group_name_H-M   'P 1'
#
loop_
_entity.id
_entity.type
_entity.pdbx_description
1 polymer ?
#
loop_
_entity_poly.entity_id
_entity_poly.type
_entity_poly.pdbx_seq_one_letter_code
_entity_poly.pdbx_strand_id
1 'polypeptide(L)' 'MDERLGRLAGELLAAAGARDVVDASLVLVAEHGDSLFTSDPGDLAQLAASAGLHVDIVQV' A
#
# COMPACT_ATOMS: atom_id res chain seq x y z
N MET A 1 -7.70 -0.29 -11.65
CA MET A 1 -8.36 -0.98 -10.52
C MET A 1 -9.42 -1.91 -11.10
N ASP A 2 -9.33 -3.20 -10.84
CA ASP A 2 -10.43 -4.14 -11.12
C ASP A 2 -11.21 -4.44 -9.82
N GLU A 3 -12.27 -5.22 -9.93
CA GLU A 3 -13.14 -5.55 -8.80
C GLU A 3 -12.41 -6.30 -7.67
N ARG A 4 -11.46 -7.17 -8.03
CA ARG A 4 -10.67 -7.94 -7.05
C ARG A 4 -9.73 -7.02 -6.28
N LEU A 5 -8.97 -6.19 -6.99
CA LEU A 5 -8.03 -5.27 -6.40
C LEU A 5 -8.75 -4.21 -5.53
N GLY A 6 -9.95 -3.77 -5.95
CA GLY A 6 -10.78 -2.87 -5.14
C GLY A 6 -11.25 -3.47 -3.82
N ARG A 7 -11.64 -4.76 -3.80
CA ARG A 7 -11.96 -5.46 -2.55
C ARG A 7 -10.75 -5.57 -1.62
N LEU A 8 -9.61 -6.00 -2.17
CA LEU A 8 -8.37 -6.12 -1.40
C LEU A 8 -7.92 -4.77 -0.83
N ALA A 9 -8.08 -3.68 -1.60
CA ALA A 9 -7.78 -2.34 -1.11
C ALA A 9 -8.68 -1.97 0.07
N GLY A 10 -9.98 -2.27 0.00
CA GLY A 10 -10.90 -2.06 1.12
C GLY A 10 -10.53 -2.86 2.38
N GLU A 11 -10.15 -4.13 2.21
CA GLU A 11 -9.69 -4.99 3.31
C GLU A 11 -8.39 -4.46 3.93
N LEU A 12 -7.43 -4.06 3.11
CA LEU A 12 -6.16 -3.49 3.57
C LEU A 12 -6.37 -2.17 4.31
N LEU A 13 -7.22 -1.28 3.79
CA LEU A 13 -7.56 -0.03 4.46
C LEU A 13 -8.18 -0.26 5.83
N ALA A 14 -9.10 -1.23 5.94
CA ALA A 14 -9.72 -1.60 7.21
C ALA A 14 -8.70 -2.17 8.20
N ALA A 15 -7.79 -3.03 7.74
CA ALA A 15 -6.74 -3.63 8.57
C ALA A 15 -5.71 -2.58 9.04
N ALA A 16 -5.32 -1.66 8.17
CA ALA A 16 -4.35 -0.61 8.45
C ALA A 16 -4.96 0.59 9.21
N GLY A 17 -6.28 0.75 9.22
CA GLY A 17 -6.93 1.97 9.75
C GLY A 17 -6.70 3.21 8.87
N ALA A 18 -6.40 3.00 7.59
CA ALA A 18 -6.11 4.05 6.60
C ALA A 18 -7.34 4.38 5.75
N ARG A 19 -7.24 5.41 4.89
CA ARG A 19 -8.38 5.88 4.06
C ARG A 19 -8.03 6.18 2.60
N ASP A 20 -6.75 6.17 2.24
CA ASP A 20 -6.33 6.44 0.86
C ASP A 20 -6.32 5.16 0.02
N VAL A 21 -7.35 5.03 -0.83
CA VAL A 21 -7.49 3.88 -1.71
C VAL A 21 -6.39 3.83 -2.77
N VAL A 22 -5.84 4.95 -3.21
CA VAL A 22 -4.76 4.97 -4.21
C VAL A 22 -3.49 4.37 -3.60
N ASP A 23 -3.16 4.77 -2.38
CA ASP A 23 -1.99 4.23 -1.66
C ASP A 23 -2.14 2.74 -1.35
N ALA A 24 -3.30 2.31 -0.85
CA ALA A 24 -3.56 0.90 -0.61
C ALA A 24 -3.47 0.08 -1.90
N SER A 25 -3.93 0.64 -3.01
CA SER A 25 -3.87 0.01 -4.33
C SER A 25 -2.44 -0.07 -4.86
N LEU A 26 -1.63 0.97 -4.64
CA LEU A 26 -0.22 0.99 -5.01
C LEU A 26 0.55 -0.09 -4.26
N VAL A 27 0.32 -0.24 -2.95
CA VAL A 27 0.91 -1.31 -2.15
C VAL A 27 0.48 -2.70 -2.65
N LEU A 28 -0.78 -2.88 -3.02
CA LEU A 28 -1.30 -4.18 -3.46
C LEU A 28 -0.85 -4.63 -4.86
N VAL A 29 -0.31 -3.72 -5.69
CA VAL A 29 0.27 -4.08 -6.99
C VAL A 29 1.78 -4.28 -6.92
N ALA A 30 2.42 -3.92 -5.81
CA ALA A 30 3.85 -4.09 -5.60
C ALA A 30 4.20 -5.52 -5.20
N GLU A 31 5.40 -5.94 -5.57
CA GLU A 31 6.00 -7.21 -5.16
C GLU A 31 7.11 -7.00 -4.13
N HIS A 32 7.52 -8.08 -3.48
CA HIS A 32 8.63 -8.01 -2.52
C HIS A 32 9.91 -7.55 -3.22
N GLY A 33 10.54 -6.50 -2.67
CA GLY A 33 11.77 -5.91 -3.19
C GLY A 33 11.55 -4.75 -4.17
N ASP A 34 10.31 -4.41 -4.52
CA ASP A 34 10.02 -3.20 -5.31
C ASP A 34 10.31 -1.92 -4.52
N SER A 35 10.55 -0.82 -5.26
CA SER A 35 10.68 0.53 -4.70
C SER A 35 9.40 1.34 -4.91
N LEU A 36 8.86 1.91 -3.84
CA LEU A 36 7.72 2.83 -3.86
C LEU A 36 8.19 4.25 -3.54
N PHE A 37 7.86 5.20 -4.41
CA PHE A 37 8.27 6.60 -4.28
C PHE A 37 7.07 7.44 -3.83
N THR A 38 7.22 8.19 -2.74
CA THR A 38 6.19 9.11 -2.26
C THR A 38 6.78 10.30 -1.50
N SER A 39 6.03 11.39 -1.38
CA SER A 39 6.41 12.54 -0.52
C SER A 39 6.19 12.26 0.97
N ASP A 40 5.36 11.28 1.31
CA ASP A 40 4.92 10.93 2.68
C ASP A 40 5.10 9.42 2.98
N PRO A 41 6.35 8.97 3.22
CA PRO A 41 6.66 7.54 3.35
C PRO A 41 5.94 6.81 4.49
N GLY A 42 5.43 7.55 5.48
CA GLY A 42 4.70 6.98 6.62
C GLY A 42 3.43 6.24 6.22
N ASP A 43 2.68 6.79 5.27
CA ASP A 43 1.37 6.24 4.88
C ASP A 43 1.56 4.92 4.11
N LEU A 44 2.51 4.88 3.18
CA LEU A 44 2.88 3.65 2.47
C LEU A 44 3.53 2.61 3.39
N ALA A 45 4.34 3.03 4.38
CA ALA A 45 4.98 2.11 5.32
C ALA A 45 3.95 1.37 6.18
N GLN A 46 2.94 2.08 6.67
CA GLN A 46 1.85 1.49 7.46
C GLN A 46 1.03 0.48 6.64
N LEU A 47 0.73 0.81 5.39
CA LEU A 47 0.00 -0.07 4.47
C LEU A 47 0.82 -1.30 4.09
N ALA A 48 2.10 -1.15 3.72
CA ALA A 48 2.99 -2.25 3.38
C ALA A 48 3.18 -3.22 4.56
N ALA A 49 3.38 -2.68 5.78
CA ALA A 49 3.48 -3.50 6.99
C ALA A 49 2.18 -4.29 7.25
N SER A 50 1.01 -3.66 7.08
CA SER A 50 -0.29 -4.32 7.24
C SER A 50 -0.55 -5.40 6.19
N ALA A 51 -0.01 -5.22 4.96
CA ALA A 51 -0.07 -6.21 3.89
C ALA A 51 0.98 -7.34 4.03
N GLY A 52 1.90 -7.24 5.00
CA GLY A 52 3.04 -8.16 5.12
C GLY A 52 4.05 -8.04 3.97
N LEU A 53 4.01 -6.93 3.23
CA LEU A 53 4.84 -6.69 2.05
C LEU A 53 6.18 -6.05 2.46
N HIS A 54 7.27 -6.54 1.87
CA HIS A 54 8.61 -5.99 2.09
C HIS A 54 9.03 -5.23 0.83
N VAL A 55 8.97 -3.90 0.88
CA VAL A 55 9.32 -2.96 -0.20
C VAL A 55 10.29 -1.91 0.32
N ASP A 56 11.02 -1.30 -0.60
CA ASP A 56 11.83 -0.11 -0.32
C ASP A 56 10.97 1.14 -0.51
N ILE A 57 10.85 1.99 0.51
CA ILE A 57 10.03 3.21 0.44
C ILE A 57 10.97 4.40 0.39
N VAL A 58 10.93 5.11 -0.73
CA VAL A 58 11.83 6.21 -1.07
C VAL A 58 11.07 7.53 -1.00
N GLN A 59 11.56 8.46 -0.17
CA GLN A 59 11.01 9.80 -0.12
C GLN A 59 11.50 10.65 -1.31
N VAL A 60 10.59 11.33 -2.00
CA VAL A 60 10.88 12.26 -3.11
C VAL A 60 10.48 13.69 -2.83
#